data_AF-A0A223N2Y2-F1
#
_entry.id   AF-A0A223N2Y2-F1
#
_cell.length_a   1.000
_cell.length_b   1.000
_cell.length_c   1.000
_cell.angle_alpha   90.00
_cell.angle_beta   90.00
_cell.angle_gamma   90.00
#
_symmetry.space_group_name_H-M   'P 1'
#
loop_
_entity.id
_entity.type
_entity.pdbx_description
1 polymer ?
#
loop_
_entity_poly.entity_id
_entity_poly.type
_entity_poly.pdbx_seq_one_letter_code
_entity_poly.pdbx_strand_id
1 'polypeptide(L)'
;MFKHLPLKGLYKAHFFGARFIHGNINAEFGFEYGGNKKLDKVINQAFEQSKSAYINDEIIMFLAHELTVKTIENRTQKGNLSGEWIVYQIYEGQKYYLALGCHKESDQDIYGRVQAAYRLDFPFLVSTGT
;
A
#
# COMPACT_ATOMS: atom_id res chain seq x y z
N MET A 1 1.45 3.77 -13.77
CA MET A 1 0.44 4.43 -14.63
C MET A 1 -0.91 3.73 -14.46
N PHE A 2 -2.01 4.47 -14.51
CA PHE A 2 -3.38 3.94 -14.59
C PHE A 2 -3.68 3.46 -16.01
N LYS A 3 -4.34 2.30 -16.13
CA LYS A 3 -4.61 1.64 -17.41
C LYS A 3 -6.07 1.78 -17.88
N HIS A 4 -6.97 2.15 -16.98
CA HIS A 4 -8.41 2.16 -17.22
C HIS A 4 -8.98 3.56 -17.04
N LEU A 5 -10.07 3.83 -17.75
CA LEU A 5 -10.83 5.07 -17.58
C LEU A 5 -11.48 5.10 -16.19
N PRO A 6 -11.68 6.29 -15.60
CA PRO A 6 -11.38 7.62 -16.13
C PRO A 6 -9.92 8.10 -15.92
N LEU A 7 -9.12 7.41 -15.13
CA LEU A 7 -7.76 7.86 -14.77
C LEU A 7 -6.67 7.49 -15.78
N LYS A 8 -7.01 6.86 -16.91
CA LYS A 8 -6.07 6.34 -17.91
C LYS A 8 -5.05 7.42 -18.33
N GLY A 9 -3.77 7.03 -18.36
CA GLY A 9 -2.67 7.93 -18.73
C GLY A 9 -2.04 8.69 -17.56
N LEU A 10 -2.76 8.82 -16.43
CA LEU A 10 -2.19 9.37 -15.21
C LEU A 10 -1.23 8.39 -14.52
N TYR A 11 -0.37 8.92 -13.67
CA TYR A 11 0.53 8.14 -12.85
C TYR A 11 0.04 8.06 -11.42
N LYS A 12 0.51 7.02 -10.71
CA LYS A 12 0.30 6.86 -9.28
C LYS A 12 1.60 6.49 -8.59
N ALA A 13 1.80 7.06 -7.41
CA ALA A 13 2.74 6.56 -6.42
C ALA A 13 1.94 6.16 -5.19
N HIS A 14 2.39 5.13 -4.46
CA HIS A 14 1.81 4.82 -3.16
C HIS A 14 2.39 5.77 -2.12
N PHE A 15 1.54 6.33 -1.26
CA PHE A 15 1.98 6.95 -0.01
C PHE A 15 1.56 6.09 1.16
N PHE A 16 2.44 6.02 2.16
CA PHE A 16 2.23 5.20 3.34
C PHE A 16 1.84 6.05 4.55
N GLY A 17 1.11 5.44 5.48
CA GLY A 17 0.68 6.04 6.74
C GLY A 17 0.26 4.94 7.71
N ALA A 18 0.28 5.23 9.02
CA ALA A 18 0.06 4.24 10.07
C ALA A 18 -1.26 3.45 9.90
N ARG A 19 -2.31 4.11 9.39
CA ARG A 19 -3.62 3.49 9.11
C ARG A 19 -3.57 2.33 8.10
N PHE A 20 -2.50 2.19 7.32
CA PHE A 20 -2.35 1.11 6.33
C PHE A 20 -1.57 -0.11 6.86
N ILE A 21 -1.05 -0.04 8.09
CA ILE A 21 -0.28 -1.15 8.68
C ILE A 21 -1.13 -2.43 8.71
N HIS A 22 -2.36 -2.34 9.22
CA HIS A 22 -3.28 -3.48 9.30
C HIS A 22 -3.53 -4.13 7.93
N GLY A 23 -3.85 -3.33 6.90
CA GLY A 23 -4.08 -3.85 5.55
C GLY A 23 -2.85 -4.54 4.95
N ASN A 24 -1.65 -4.03 5.25
CA ASN A 24 -0.40 -4.66 4.81
C ASN A 24 -0.13 -5.98 5.54
N ILE A 25 -0.43 -6.07 6.83
CA ILE A 25 -0.33 -7.32 7.60
C ILE A 25 -1.33 -8.34 7.04
N ASN A 26 -2.59 -7.95 6.85
CA ASN A 26 -3.60 -8.80 6.24
C ASN A 26 -3.16 -9.34 4.88
N ALA A 27 -2.59 -8.48 4.03
CA ALA A 27 -2.11 -8.87 2.71
C ALA A 27 -0.85 -9.75 2.74
N GLU A 28 0.04 -9.60 3.74
CA GLU A 28 1.20 -10.49 3.87
C GLU A 28 0.76 -11.89 4.24
N PHE A 29 -0.14 -12.03 5.22
CA PHE A 29 -0.56 -13.34 5.74
C PHE A 29 -1.74 -13.96 4.99
N GLY A 30 -2.47 -13.17 4.20
CA GLY A 30 -3.61 -13.63 3.41
C GLY A 30 -4.89 -13.82 4.22
N PHE A 31 -5.02 -13.14 5.36
CA PHE A 31 -6.13 -13.34 6.30
C PHE A 31 -7.51 -13.12 5.67
N GLU A 32 -7.64 -12.12 4.80
CA GLU A 32 -8.91 -11.80 4.11
C GLU A 32 -9.36 -12.89 3.13
N TYR A 33 -8.45 -13.75 2.70
CA TYR A 33 -8.73 -14.87 1.79
C TYR A 33 -8.82 -16.21 2.54
N GLY A 34 -8.94 -16.18 3.87
CA GLY A 34 -8.93 -17.38 4.72
C GLY A 34 -7.56 -18.06 4.80
N GLY A 35 -6.48 -17.39 4.37
CA GLY A 35 -5.13 -17.93 4.41
C GLY A 35 -4.46 -17.75 5.77
N ASN A 36 -3.73 -18.77 6.22
CA ASN A 36 -2.96 -18.75 7.47
C ASN A 36 -1.57 -19.44 7.36
N LYS A 37 -1.22 -20.03 6.22
CA LYS A 37 0.02 -20.83 6.07
C LYS A 37 1.30 -20.10 6.48
N LYS A 38 1.36 -18.79 6.21
CA LYS A 38 2.51 -17.96 6.62
C LYS A 38 2.52 -17.68 8.13
N LEU A 39 1.35 -17.53 8.73
CA LEU A 39 1.22 -17.37 10.18
C LEU A 39 1.65 -18.66 10.87
N ASP A 40 1.15 -19.82 10.41
CA ASP A 40 1.56 -21.14 10.93
C ASP A 40 3.07 -21.32 10.85
N LYS A 41 3.68 -20.92 9.72
CA LYS A 41 5.14 -20.96 9.55
C LYS A 41 5.87 -20.11 10.58
N VAL A 42 5.44 -18.87 10.80
CA VAL A 42 6.06 -17.96 11.79
C VAL A 42 5.91 -18.51 13.21
N ILE A 43 4.75 -19.07 13.54
CA ILE A 43 4.51 -19.70 14.85
C ILE A 43 5.44 -20.91 15.04
N ASN A 44 5.50 -21.82 14.07
CA ASN A 44 6.39 -22.99 14.15
C ASN A 44 7.86 -22.57 14.31
N GLN A 45 8.31 -21.55 13.57
CA GLN A 45 9.66 -21.00 13.70
C GLN A 45 9.95 -20.46 15.10
N ALA A 46 8.98 -19.82 15.76
CA ALA A 46 9.15 -19.30 17.12
C ALA A 46 9.39 -20.44 18.14
N PHE A 47 8.61 -21.52 18.04
CA PHE A 47 8.79 -22.70 18.89
C PHE A 47 10.07 -23.47 18.59
N GLU A 48 10.44 -23.61 17.32
CA GLU A 48 11.70 -24.24 16.90
C GLU A 48 12.94 -23.50 17.44
N GLN A 49 12.93 -22.16 17.43
CA GLN A 49 14.05 -21.33 17.88
C GLN A 49 14.21 -21.35 19.40
N SER A 50 13.11 -21.16 20.13
CA SER A 50 13.14 -21.14 21.61
C SER A 50 13.38 -22.51 22.25
N LYS A 51 13.17 -23.61 21.49
CA LYS A 51 13.21 -25.00 21.98
C LYS A 51 12.31 -25.24 23.20
N SER A 52 11.33 -24.38 23.42
CA SER A 52 10.39 -24.45 24.53
C SER A 52 9.10 -25.13 24.09
N ALA A 53 8.53 -25.98 24.94
CA ALA A 53 7.19 -26.52 24.72
C ALA A 53 6.08 -25.52 25.13
N TYR A 54 6.45 -24.42 25.80
CA TYR A 54 5.54 -23.41 26.33
C TYR A 54 5.91 -22.02 25.84
N ILE A 55 4.92 -21.13 25.76
CA ILE A 55 5.15 -19.72 25.44
C ILE A 55 6.04 -19.10 26.53
N ASN A 56 7.10 -18.42 26.10
CA ASN A 56 8.04 -17.67 26.93
C ASN A 56 8.33 -16.30 26.30
N ASP A 57 9.11 -15.46 26.98
CA ASP A 57 9.42 -14.11 26.52
C ASP A 57 10.11 -14.08 25.15
N GLU A 58 10.96 -15.06 24.85
CA GLU A 58 11.63 -15.19 23.55
C GLU A 58 10.62 -15.39 22.41
N ILE A 59 9.68 -16.33 22.58
CA ILE A 59 8.59 -16.57 21.62
C ILE A 59 7.74 -15.30 21.46
N ILE A 60 7.37 -14.64 22.56
CA ILE A 60 6.52 -13.44 22.52
C ILE A 60 7.22 -12.33 21.72
N MET A 61 8.49 -12.06 22.03
CA MET A 61 9.27 -11.01 21.35
C MET A 61 9.49 -11.32 19.88
N PHE A 62 9.78 -12.58 19.54
CA PHE A 62 9.91 -13.02 18.16
C PHE A 62 8.62 -12.83 17.38
N LEU A 63 7.49 -13.34 17.90
CA LEU A 63 6.18 -13.20 17.25
C LEU A 63 5.78 -11.74 17.11
N ALA A 64 5.97 -10.92 18.13
CA ALA A 64 5.66 -9.49 18.07
C ALA A 64 6.43 -8.80 16.93
N HIS A 65 7.73 -9.09 16.79
CA HIS A 65 8.55 -8.54 15.72
C HIS A 65 8.14 -9.06 14.33
N GLU A 66 8.02 -10.38 14.17
CA GLU A 66 7.75 -11.01 12.88
C GLU A 66 6.38 -10.61 12.30
N LEU A 67 5.36 -10.58 13.17
CA LEU A 67 3.99 -10.28 12.77
C LEU A 67 3.73 -8.79 12.54
N THR A 68 4.67 -7.91 12.95
CA THR A 68 4.52 -6.45 12.80
C THR A 68 5.64 -5.85 11.97
N VAL A 69 6.77 -5.50 12.59
CA VAL A 69 7.91 -4.79 11.98
C VAL A 69 8.42 -5.55 10.77
N LYS A 70 8.72 -6.84 10.92
CA LYS A 70 9.29 -7.64 9.83
C LYS A 70 8.35 -7.76 8.63
N THR A 71 7.05 -7.82 8.90
CA THR A 71 6.02 -7.86 7.86
C THR A 71 6.08 -6.61 6.98
N ILE A 72 6.19 -5.42 7.58
CA ILE A 72 6.32 -4.16 6.83
C ILE A 72 7.65 -4.09 6.08
N GLU A 73 8.75 -4.50 6.70
CA GLU A 73 10.07 -4.57 6.04
C GLU A 73 10.03 -5.47 4.80
N ASN A 74 9.50 -6.68 4.94
CA ASN A 74 9.43 -7.67 3.86
C ASN A 74 8.62 -7.16 2.66
N ARG A 75 7.49 -6.49 2.91
CA ARG A 75 6.67 -5.90 1.85
C ARG A 75 7.33 -4.68 1.20
N THR A 76 8.06 -3.89 1.98
CA THR A 76 8.83 -2.76 1.48
C THR A 76 9.93 -3.24 0.52
N GLN A 77 10.72 -4.22 0.94
CA GLN A 77 11.81 -4.80 0.13
C GLN A 77 11.31 -5.43 -1.18
N LYS A 78 10.13 -6.05 -1.14
CA LYS A 78 9.49 -6.66 -2.32
C LYS A 78 8.75 -5.65 -3.21
N GLY A 79 8.74 -4.35 -2.86
CA GLY A 79 8.07 -3.30 -3.63
C GLY A 79 6.54 -3.42 -3.67
N ASN A 80 5.95 -4.14 -2.72
CA ASN A 80 4.52 -4.43 -2.64
C ASN A 80 3.90 -3.91 -1.32
N LEU A 81 4.58 -2.98 -0.64
CA LEU A 81 3.97 -2.15 0.39
C LEU A 81 2.81 -1.37 -0.25
N SER A 82 1.59 -1.62 0.24
CA SER A 82 0.40 -0.91 -0.18
C SER A 82 0.19 0.32 0.70
N GLY A 83 -0.41 1.33 0.10
CA GLY A 83 -0.81 2.56 0.73
C GLY A 83 -1.83 3.22 -0.20
N GLU A 84 -2.19 4.48 0.02
CA GLU A 84 -3.13 5.14 -0.89
C GLU A 84 -2.37 5.82 -2.03
N TRP A 85 -3.08 6.31 -3.04
CA TRP A 85 -2.48 6.85 -4.24
C TRP A 85 -2.25 8.35 -4.13
N ILE A 86 -1.05 8.78 -4.51
CA ILE A 86 -0.82 10.14 -5.02
C ILE A 86 -0.94 10.06 -6.53
N VAL A 87 -1.97 10.69 -7.08
CA VAL A 87 -2.22 10.77 -8.53
C VAL A 87 -1.47 11.97 -9.08
N TYR A 88 -0.74 11.77 -10.18
CA TYR A 88 0.04 12.83 -10.80
C TYR A 88 0.13 12.71 -12.33
N GLN A 89 0.44 13.82 -12.98
CA GLN A 89 0.78 13.90 -14.40
C GLN A 89 2.24 14.34 -14.55
N ILE A 90 2.91 13.85 -15.59
CA ILE A 90 4.22 14.34 -16.01
C ILE A 90 4.01 15.28 -17.18
N TYR A 91 4.49 16.51 -17.08
CA TYR A 91 4.44 17.51 -18.14
C TYR A 91 5.76 18.29 -18.15
N GLU A 92 6.38 18.44 -19.32
CA GLU A 92 7.69 19.10 -19.50
C GLU A 92 8.79 18.58 -18.55
N GLY A 93 8.78 17.26 -18.27
CA GLY A 93 9.74 16.61 -17.37
C GLY A 93 9.46 16.79 -15.88
N GLN A 94 8.44 17.57 -15.50
CA GLN A 94 8.05 17.83 -14.12
C GLN A 94 6.83 17.00 -13.70
N LYS A 95 6.80 16.55 -12.44
CA LYS A 95 5.64 15.86 -11.83
C LYS A 95 4.70 16.88 -11.20
N TYR A 96 3.42 16.82 -11.56
CA TYR A 96 2.33 17.62 -11.01
C TYR A 96 1.36 16.73 -10.25
N TYR A 97 1.28 16.89 -8.93
CA TYR A 97 0.45 16.08 -8.05
C TYR A 97 -0.97 16.65 -7.97
N LEU A 98 -1.95 15.86 -8.39
CA LEU A 98 -3.30 16.34 -8.71
C LEU A 98 -4.32 15.95 -7.63
N ALA A 99 -4.18 14.78 -7.04
CA ALA A 99 -5.12 14.28 -6.05
C ALA A 99 -4.51 13.20 -5.17
N LEU A 100 -5.08 13.06 -3.97
CA LEU A 100 -5.01 11.83 -3.21
C LEU A 100 -6.21 10.95 -3.59
N GLY A 101 -5.98 9.65 -3.72
CA GLY A 101 -7.03 8.67 -3.99
C GLY A 101 -6.89 7.49 -3.06
N CYS A 102 -8.00 7.04 -2.49
CA CYS A 102 -8.04 5.86 -1.65
C CYS A 102 -8.54 4.63 -2.44
N HIS A 103 -8.05 3.44 -2.11
CA HIS A 103 -8.42 2.18 -2.77
C HIS A 103 -9.92 1.85 -2.63
N LYS A 104 -10.59 2.44 -1.64
CA LYS A 104 -12.03 2.26 -1.40
C LYS A 104 -12.90 3.29 -2.15
N GLU A 105 -12.28 4.31 -2.74
CA GLU A 105 -13.00 5.31 -3.52
C GLU A 105 -13.11 4.84 -4.98
N SER A 106 -14.16 5.29 -5.67
CA SER A 106 -14.26 5.00 -7.10
C SER A 106 -13.22 5.82 -7.87
N ASP A 107 -12.74 5.29 -9.00
CA ASP A 107 -11.86 6.05 -9.90
C ASP A 107 -12.53 7.36 -10.37
N GLN A 108 -13.87 7.41 -10.40
CA GLN A 108 -14.65 8.59 -10.76
C GLN A 108 -14.53 9.71 -9.71
N ASP A 109 -14.57 9.36 -8.41
CA ASP A 109 -14.41 10.34 -7.32
C ASP A 109 -12.99 10.94 -7.34
N ILE A 110 -11.99 10.08 -7.56
CA ILE A 110 -10.60 10.51 -7.72
C ILE A 110 -10.47 11.44 -8.94
N TYR A 111 -11.06 11.06 -10.07
CA TYR A 111 -11.02 11.87 -11.28
C TYR A 111 -11.71 13.22 -11.11
N GLY A 112 -12.82 13.31 -10.37
CA GLY A 112 -13.46 14.58 -10.04
C GLY A 112 -12.51 15.55 -9.33
N ARG A 113 -11.67 15.05 -8.41
CA ARG A 113 -10.62 15.85 -7.76
C ARG A 113 -9.49 16.23 -8.72
N VAL A 114 -9.09 15.32 -9.61
CA VAL A 114 -8.12 15.64 -10.68
C VAL A 114 -8.64 16.78 -11.57
N GLN A 115 -9.91 16.75 -11.96
CA GLN A 115 -10.53 17.83 -12.74
C GLN A 115 -10.56 19.15 -11.96
N ALA A 116 -10.80 19.11 -10.66
CA ALA A 116 -10.72 20.31 -9.82
C ALA A 116 -9.30 20.90 -9.82
N ALA A 117 -8.27 20.07 -9.63
CA ALA A 117 -6.87 20.48 -9.67
C ALA A 117 -6.47 21.07 -11.03
N TYR A 118 -6.92 20.47 -12.13
CA TYR A 118 -6.71 21.06 -13.45
C TYR A 118 -7.33 22.46 -13.57
N ARG A 119 -8.56 22.67 -13.09
CA ARG A 119 -9.20 24.00 -13.25
C ARG A 119 -8.61 25.07 -12.33
N LEU A 120 -8.23 24.70 -11.12
CA LEU A 120 -7.85 25.66 -10.06
C LEU A 120 -6.34 25.89 -10.00
N ASP A 121 -5.56 24.81 -10.07
CA ASP A 121 -4.13 24.85 -9.78
C ASP A 121 -3.28 24.71 -11.05
N PHE A 122 -3.73 23.89 -12.01
CA PHE A 122 -2.94 23.51 -13.19
C PHE A 122 -3.70 23.58 -14.53
N PRO A 123 -4.27 24.74 -14.90
CA PRO A 123 -5.09 24.87 -16.12
C PRO A 123 -4.33 24.56 -17.41
N PHE A 124 -3.00 24.71 -17.40
CA PHE A 124 -2.13 24.40 -18.54
C PHE A 124 -1.98 22.89 -18.81
N LEU A 125 -2.39 22.00 -17.90
CA LEU A 125 -2.26 20.55 -18.10
C LEU A 125 -3.39 19.94 -18.96
N VAL A 126 -4.54 20.62 -19.06
CA VAL A 126 -5.74 20.10 -19.74
C VAL A 126 -5.52 19.87 -21.25
N SER A 127 -4.61 20.62 -21.87
CA SER A 127 -4.33 20.58 -23.31
C SER A 127 -3.49 19.39 -23.77
N THR A 128 -3.05 18.51 -22.85
CA THR A 128 -2.03 17.48 -23.14
C THR A 128 -2.48 16.04 -22.93
N GLY A 129 -3.75 15.84 -22.52
CA GLY A 129 -4.31 14.52 -22.22
C GLY A 129 -5.43 14.11 -23.16
N THR A 130 -5.09 13.57 -24.33
CA THR A 130 -5.96 12.67 -25.11
C THR A 130 -5.17 11.43 -25.50
#